data_AF-A0A6N3XBZ8-F1
#
_entry.id   AF-A0A6N3XBZ8-F1
#
_cell.length_a   1.000
_cell.length_b   1.000
_cell.length_c   1.000
_cell.angle_alpha   90.00
_cell.angle_beta   90.00
_cell.angle_gamma   90.00
#
_symmetry.space_group_name_H-M   'P 1'
#
loop_
_entity.id
_entity.type
_entity.pdbx_description
1 polymer ?
#
loop_
_entity_poly.entity_id
_entity_poly.type
_entity_poly.pdbx_seq_one_letter_code
_entity_poly.pdbx_strand_id
1 'polypeptide(L)'
;MPIPASVLTLAAGILLALISLWVGQNINVMPVAAADDASTVDALFKVLFSIGVGLLLGITAMLVVALVQFRRRPGDHLDGPAVEGNLPLEIFWTAVPAIVILMLGVYSYDIYARMGGMADFSHHTSMPPPEVEQASLGNPADPETVIWGGIDRAEGMAFPVEVTAMQFAFIFHYPQQNFTTGELHLPLGQPVELRLKSNDVIHAFWVPEFRLKQDVIPGQPTVLSFTANRQGDYDIICAELCGPYHGGMRSKVVVEDSRNFEEWLIRNTPTTVATAPDSSQTA
;
A
#
# COMPACT_ATOMS: atom_id res chain seq x y z
N MET A 1 34.98 41.43 9.57
CA MET A 1 34.83 40.66 10.82
C MET A 1 34.61 39.20 10.44
N PRO A 2 35.29 38.23 11.06
CA PRO A 2 35.04 36.82 10.79
C PRO A 2 33.60 36.46 11.20
N ILE A 3 32.89 35.73 10.35
CA ILE A 3 31.53 35.27 10.63
C ILE A 3 31.61 34.24 11.78
N PRO A 4 30.77 34.34 12.83
CA PRO A 4 30.76 33.36 13.91
C PRO A 4 30.50 31.94 13.40
N ALA A 5 31.20 30.95 13.96
CA ALA A 5 31.02 29.55 13.58
C ALA A 5 29.57 29.07 13.72
N SER A 6 28.83 29.57 14.72
CA SER A 6 27.40 29.29 14.91
C SER A 6 26.53 29.77 13.75
N VAL A 7 26.88 30.88 13.10
CA VAL A 7 26.16 31.40 11.94
C VAL A 7 26.44 30.53 10.71
N LEU A 8 27.68 30.05 10.56
CA LEU A 8 28.07 29.16 9.46
C LEU A 8 27.41 27.78 9.58
N THR A 9 27.37 27.20 10.78
CA THR A 9 26.70 25.89 11.01
C THR A 9 25.19 26.00 10.80
N LEU A 10 24.57 27.08 11.26
CA LEU A 10 23.15 27.36 11.01
C LEU A 10 22.86 27.50 9.51
N ALA A 11 23.67 28.30 8.80
CA ALA A 11 23.50 28.48 7.35
C ALA A 11 23.68 27.17 6.58
N ALA A 12 24.65 26.34 6.95
CA ALA A 12 24.85 25.02 6.36
C ALA A 12 23.65 24.08 6.60
N GLY A 13 23.09 24.10 7.82
CA GLY A 13 21.89 23.32 8.15
C GLY A 13 20.66 23.78 7.35
N ILE A 14 20.46 25.09 7.21
CA ILE A 14 19.37 25.65 6.39
C ILE A 14 19.56 25.25 4.93
N LEU A 15 20.77 25.40 4.38
CA LEU A 15 21.05 25.02 3.00
C LEU A 15 20.80 23.53 2.76
N LEU A 16 21.23 22.67 3.69
CA LEU A 16 20.98 21.23 3.64
C LEU A 16 19.48 20.93 3.60
N ALA A 17 18.70 21.56 4.48
CA ALA A 17 17.25 21.39 4.53
C ALA A 17 16.54 21.87 3.25
N LEU A 18 16.99 23.00 2.68
CA LEU A 18 16.44 23.52 1.43
C LEU A 18 16.77 22.61 0.24
N ILE A 19 18.00 22.11 0.16
CA ILE A 19 18.41 21.13 -0.87
C ILE A 19 17.59 19.86 -0.72
N SER A 20 17.45 19.33 0.50
CA SER A 20 16.74 18.07 0.72
C SER A 20 15.26 18.19 0.41
N LEU A 21 14.62 19.31 0.78
CA LEU A 21 13.24 19.62 0.43
C LEU A 21 13.08 19.77 -1.09
N TRP A 22 13.98 20.51 -1.74
CA TRP A 22 13.94 20.67 -3.19
C TRP A 22 14.05 19.32 -3.91
N VAL A 23 15.01 18.48 -3.53
CA VAL A 23 15.17 17.14 -4.11
C VAL A 23 13.91 16.30 -3.90
N GLY A 24 13.41 16.19 -2.67
CA GLY A 24 12.28 15.30 -2.39
C GLY A 24 10.95 15.75 -2.98
N GLN A 25 10.75 17.05 -3.21
CA GLN A 25 9.54 17.56 -3.84
C GLN A 25 9.57 17.48 -5.37
N ASN A 26 10.76 17.49 -5.97
CA ASN A 26 10.92 17.54 -7.43
C ASN A 26 11.29 16.19 -8.06
N ILE A 27 11.59 15.17 -7.27
CA ILE A 27 11.87 13.83 -7.80
C ILE A 27 10.56 13.09 -8.12
N ASN A 28 10.54 12.42 -9.27
CA ASN A 28 9.38 11.65 -9.74
C ASN A 28 9.75 10.17 -9.93
N VAL A 29 9.97 9.47 -8.82
CA VAL A 29 10.34 8.03 -8.82
C VAL A 29 9.13 7.10 -8.78
N MET A 30 7.97 7.62 -8.38
CA MET A 30 6.76 6.83 -8.22
C MET A 30 6.00 6.77 -9.56
N PRO A 31 5.33 5.66 -9.89
CA PRO A 31 4.50 5.61 -11.09
C PRO A 31 3.30 6.53 -10.92
N VAL A 32 2.53 6.74 -11.98
CA VAL A 32 1.38 7.65 -11.95
C VAL A 32 0.40 7.26 -10.83
N ALA A 33 -0.11 8.24 -10.09
CA ALA A 33 -1.17 8.02 -9.11
C ALA A 33 -2.51 7.87 -9.86
N ALA A 34 -3.17 6.73 -9.68
CA ALA A 34 -4.41 6.37 -10.37
C ALA A 34 -5.56 5.95 -9.45
N ALA A 35 -5.39 6.12 -8.14
CA ALA A 35 -6.43 6.00 -7.13
C ALA A 35 -6.40 7.21 -6.18
N ASP A 36 -7.50 7.48 -5.47
CA ASP A 36 -7.60 8.65 -4.59
C ASP A 36 -6.53 8.63 -3.49
N ASP A 37 -6.36 7.49 -2.83
CA ASP A 37 -5.39 7.32 -1.73
C ASP A 37 -3.93 7.35 -2.22
N ALA A 38 -3.68 7.09 -3.50
CA ALA A 38 -2.33 7.09 -4.06
C ALA A 38 -1.64 8.45 -3.92
N SER A 39 -2.40 9.55 -4.05
CA SER A 39 -1.89 10.90 -3.90
C SER A 39 -1.45 11.23 -2.46
N THR A 40 -2.18 10.70 -1.47
CA THR A 40 -1.87 10.84 -0.05
C THR A 40 -0.59 10.09 0.30
N VAL A 41 -0.44 8.86 -0.22
CA VAL A 41 0.78 8.06 -0.05
C VAL A 41 1.98 8.74 -0.71
N ASP A 42 1.81 9.31 -1.91
CA ASP A 42 2.87 10.05 -2.60
C ASP A 42 3.34 11.28 -1.82
N ALA A 43 2.42 12.01 -1.18
CA ALA A 43 2.77 13.16 -0.34
C ALA A 43 3.61 12.73 0.88
N LEU A 44 3.21 11.65 1.55
CA LEU A 44 3.97 11.08 2.67
C LEU A 44 5.36 10.62 2.21
N PHE A 45 5.43 9.92 1.08
CA PHE A 45 6.68 9.47 0.49
C PHE A 45 7.63 10.65 0.24
N LYS A 46 7.15 11.74 -0.37
CA LYS A 46 7.99 12.94 -0.64
C LYS A 46 8.54 13.56 0.64
N VAL A 47 7.76 13.61 1.72
CA VAL A 47 8.22 14.11 3.02
C VAL A 47 9.32 13.20 3.58
N LEU A 48 9.08 11.89 3.65
CA LEU A 48 10.05 10.91 4.17
C LEU A 48 11.34 10.91 3.33
N PHE A 49 11.21 10.95 2.01
CA PHE A 49 12.34 11.02 1.09
C PHE A 49 13.15 12.31 1.28
N SER A 50 12.48 13.47 1.45
CA SER A 50 13.16 14.74 1.75
C SER A 50 14.00 14.67 3.03
N ILE A 51 13.46 14.05 4.09
CA ILE A 51 14.19 13.85 5.35
C ILE A 51 15.37 12.89 5.13
N GLY A 52 15.14 11.77 4.45
CA GLY A 52 16.16 10.77 4.14
C GLY A 52 17.33 11.35 3.34
N VAL A 53 17.06 12.17 2.33
CA VAL A 53 18.09 12.88 1.55
C VAL A 53 18.88 13.84 2.44
N GLY A 54 18.21 14.59 3.31
CA GLY A 54 18.88 15.51 4.23
C GLY A 54 19.83 14.79 5.19
N LEU A 55 19.38 13.68 5.79
CA LEU A 55 20.20 12.85 6.67
C LEU A 55 21.38 12.21 5.91
N LEU A 56 21.12 11.64 4.74
CA LEU A 56 22.15 11.02 3.91
C LEU A 56 23.25 12.04 3.55
N LEU A 57 22.86 13.21 3.04
CA LEU A 57 23.80 14.26 2.66
C LEU A 57 24.55 14.81 3.88
N GLY A 58 23.86 15.03 5.00
CA GLY A 58 24.47 15.52 6.24
C GLY A 58 25.50 14.55 6.82
N ILE A 59 25.16 13.27 6.95
CA ILE A 59 26.07 12.22 7.45
C ILE A 59 27.24 12.04 6.48
N THR A 60 26.97 11.97 5.18
CA THR A 60 28.03 11.82 4.17
C THR A 60 28.99 13.01 4.18
N ALA A 61 28.47 14.24 4.26
CA ALA A 61 29.30 15.44 4.36
C ALA A 61 30.16 15.42 5.64
N MET A 62 29.58 15.05 6.79
CA MET A 62 30.32 14.91 8.04
C MET A 62 31.44 13.87 7.94
N LEU A 63 31.16 12.70 7.34
CA LEU A 63 32.17 11.67 7.12
C LEU A 63 33.26 12.13 6.15
N VAL A 64 32.92 12.81 5.06
CA VAL A 64 33.91 13.36 4.12
C VAL A 64 34.78 14.41 4.80
N VAL A 65 34.20 15.31 5.59
CA VAL A 65 34.96 16.29 6.39
C VAL A 65 35.88 15.55 7.35
N ALA A 66 35.41 14.51 8.03
CA ALA A 66 36.25 13.74 8.94
C ALA A 66 37.42 13.06 8.22
N LEU A 67 37.16 12.45 7.07
CA LEU A 67 38.16 11.80 6.23
C LEU A 67 39.19 12.78 5.65
N VAL A 68 38.81 14.03 5.37
CA VAL A 68 39.74 15.02 4.80
C VAL A 68 40.52 15.76 5.89
N GLN A 69 39.83 16.17 6.95
CA GLN A 69 40.38 17.01 8.01
C GLN A 69 41.19 16.21 9.03
N PHE A 70 40.74 15.01 9.40
CA PHE A 70 41.40 14.16 10.40
C PHE A 70 42.23 13.03 9.77
N ARG A 71 42.53 13.10 8.47
CA ARG A 71 43.46 12.17 7.82
C ARG A 71 44.89 12.39 8.30
N ARG A 72 45.57 11.29 8.62
CA ARG A 72 46.99 11.25 8.94
C ARG A 72 47.85 11.77 7.78
N ARG A 73 48.71 12.75 8.04
CA ARG A 73 49.65 13.31 7.06
C ARG A 73 51.01 12.58 7.11
N PRO A 74 51.80 12.57 6.02
CA PRO A 74 53.15 12.03 6.05
C PRO A 74 54.00 12.73 7.13
N GLY A 75 54.64 11.95 8.00
CA GLY A 75 55.45 12.46 9.12
C GLY A 75 54.65 12.79 10.39
N ASP A 76 53.32 12.62 10.38
CA ASP A 76 52.50 12.74 11.58
C ASP A 76 52.48 11.41 12.35
N HIS A 77 52.99 11.46 13.58
CA HIS A 77 53.04 10.32 14.51
C HIS A 77 52.26 10.60 15.80
N LEU A 78 51.52 11.72 15.85
CA LEU A 78 50.73 12.09 17.01
C LEU A 78 49.36 11.43 16.93
N ASP A 79 48.85 10.99 18.08
CA ASP A 79 47.46 10.61 18.21
C ASP A 79 46.58 11.85 18.32
N GLY A 80 45.33 11.74 17.85
CA GLY A 80 44.35 12.81 18.02
C GLY A 80 44.05 13.08 19.51
N PRO A 81 43.60 14.30 19.87
CA PRO A 81 43.21 14.60 21.24
C PRO A 81 42.16 13.59 21.75
N ALA A 82 42.39 13.00 22.92
CA ALA A 82 41.44 12.11 23.60
C ALA A 82 40.29 12.94 24.20
N VAL A 83 39.34 13.35 23.36
CA VAL A 83 38.12 14.03 23.79
C VAL A 83 37.06 12.99 24.09
N GLU A 84 36.63 12.92 25.34
CA GLU A 84 35.61 11.99 25.80
C GLU A 84 34.40 12.75 26.33
N GLY A 85 33.22 12.34 25.88
CA GLY A 85 31.94 12.86 26.35
C GLY A 85 31.60 14.26 25.86
N ASN A 86 30.30 14.51 25.72
CA ASN A 86 29.72 15.84 25.58
C ASN A 86 28.24 15.75 25.96
N LEU A 87 27.94 15.82 27.25
CA LEU A 87 26.59 15.64 27.76
C LEU A 87 25.53 16.52 27.06
N PRO A 88 25.77 17.83 26.80
CA PRO A 88 24.83 18.64 26.03
C PRO A 88 24.55 18.10 24.63
N LEU A 89 25.58 17.66 23.91
CA LEU A 89 25.45 17.13 22.55
C LEU A 89 24.77 15.74 22.57
N GLU A 90 25.12 14.92 23.56
CA GLU A 90 24.50 13.61 23.82
C GLU A 90 23.00 13.73 24.09
N ILE A 91 22.62 14.65 24.98
CA ILE A 91 21.21 14.95 25.26
C ILE A 91 20.53 15.46 23.99
N PHE A 92 21.17 16.37 23.25
CA PHE A 92 20.60 16.94 22.04
C PHE A 92 20.29 15.88 20.96
N TRP A 93 21.26 15.04 20.60
CA TRP A 93 21.05 14.02 19.56
C TRP A 93 20.17 12.85 20.02
N THR A 94 19.91 12.70 21.32
CA THR A 94 19.03 11.65 21.85
C THR A 94 17.60 12.15 21.99
N ALA A 95 17.42 13.35 22.56
CA ALA A 95 16.10 13.92 22.81
C ALA A 95 15.39 14.32 21.51
N VAL A 96 16.10 14.92 20.55
CA VAL A 96 15.48 15.39 19.30
C VAL A 96 14.86 14.23 18.51
N PRO A 97 15.56 13.13 18.19
CA PRO A 97 14.94 11.99 17.49
C PRO A 97 13.84 11.32 18.31
N ALA A 98 14.00 11.20 19.64
CA ALA A 98 12.98 10.60 20.49
C ALA A 98 11.65 11.37 20.44
N ILE A 99 11.70 12.71 20.50
CA ILE A 99 10.51 13.56 20.38
C ILE A 99 9.90 13.45 18.99
N VAL A 100 10.73 13.49 17.94
CA VAL A 100 10.27 13.38 16.55
C VAL A 100 9.55 12.06 16.31
N ILE A 101 10.12 10.94 16.76
CA ILE A 101 9.51 9.60 16.64
C ILE A 101 8.21 9.53 17.44
N LEU A 102 8.18 10.09 18.66
CA LEU A 102 6.96 10.12 19.47
C LEU A 102 5.82 10.86 18.77
N MET A 103 6.10 12.04 18.21
CA MET A 103 5.11 12.83 17.46
C MET A 103 4.66 12.13 16.17
N LEU A 104 5.59 11.55 15.41
CA LEU A 104 5.30 10.76 14.21
C LEU A 104 4.42 9.55 14.55
N GLY A 105 4.69 8.87 15.66
CA GLY A 105 3.91 7.72 16.12
C GLY A 105 2.46 8.09 16.43
N VAL A 106 2.24 9.19 17.16
CA VAL A 106 0.88 9.69 17.46
C VAL A 106 0.14 10.09 16.18
N TYR A 107 0.81 10.81 15.29
CA TYR A 107 0.23 11.22 14.00
C TYR A 107 -0.10 10.02 13.10
N SER A 108 0.80 9.04 13.04
CA SER A 108 0.59 7.80 12.27
C SER A 108 -0.60 7.01 12.81
N TYR A 109 -0.78 6.94 14.14
CA TYR A 109 -1.92 6.27 14.74
C TYR A 109 -3.25 6.98 14.45
N ASP A 110 -3.28 8.31 14.48
CA ASP A 110 -4.47 9.10 14.10
C ASP A 110 -4.87 8.86 12.64
N ILE A 111 -3.92 8.85 11.70
CA ILE A 111 -4.19 8.50 10.30
C ILE A 111 -4.71 7.06 10.20
N TYR A 112 -4.04 6.11 10.85
CA TYR A 112 -4.43 4.71 10.84
C TYR A 112 -5.86 4.51 11.34
N ALA A 113 -6.23 5.16 12.45
CA ALA A 113 -7.59 5.13 12.98
C ALA A 113 -8.62 5.73 12.00
N ARG A 114 -8.29 6.82 11.30
CA ARG A 114 -9.15 7.41 10.25
C ARG A 114 -9.24 6.55 8.99
N MET A 115 -8.29 5.66 8.76
CA MET A 115 -8.26 4.74 7.62
C MET A 115 -9.10 3.46 7.81
N GLY A 116 -9.66 3.26 9.01
CA GLY A 116 -10.43 2.05 9.37
C GLY A 116 -9.91 1.38 10.64
N GLY A 117 -8.72 1.76 11.12
CA GLY A 117 -8.15 1.26 12.37
C GLY A 117 -7.89 -0.25 12.38
N MET A 118 -7.71 -0.80 13.58
CA MET A 118 -7.81 -2.26 13.78
C MET A 118 -9.30 -2.57 13.79
N ALA A 119 -9.76 -3.49 12.95
CA ALA A 119 -11.05 -4.12 13.18
C ALA A 119 -11.05 -4.68 14.60
N ASP A 120 -12.13 -4.49 15.34
CA ASP A 120 -12.26 -5.04 16.68
C ASP A 120 -12.27 -6.57 16.54
N PHE A 121 -11.17 -7.23 16.89
CA PHE A 121 -11.06 -8.70 16.89
C PHE A 121 -11.91 -9.34 18.01
N SER A 122 -13.01 -8.70 18.41
CA SER A 122 -13.80 -9.03 19.60
C SER A 122 -14.72 -10.24 19.44
N HIS A 123 -14.64 -10.96 18.32
CA HIS A 123 -15.21 -12.30 18.20
C HIS A 123 -14.11 -13.37 18.29
N HIS A 124 -13.75 -13.71 19.53
CA HIS A 124 -13.17 -15.02 19.86
C HIS A 124 -14.23 -16.12 19.66
N THR A 125 -14.74 -16.32 18.45
CA THR A 125 -15.42 -17.56 18.09
C THR A 125 -14.32 -18.56 17.74
N SER A 126 -14.17 -19.55 18.62
CA SER A 126 -13.40 -20.77 18.39
C SER A 126 -13.57 -21.24 16.95
N MET A 127 -12.45 -21.43 16.23
CA MET A 127 -12.46 -22.09 14.92
C MET A 127 -13.30 -23.37 15.01
N PRO A 128 -14.34 -23.57 14.18
CA PRO A 128 -14.89 -24.88 13.99
C PRO A 128 -13.81 -25.79 13.34
N PRO A 129 -13.89 -27.12 13.54
CA PRO A 129 -12.93 -28.07 12.96
C PRO A 129 -12.90 -27.95 11.42
N PRO A 130 -11.82 -28.41 10.77
CA PRO A 130 -11.71 -28.35 9.32
C PRO A 130 -12.61 -29.43 8.72
N GLU A 131 -13.90 -29.14 8.57
CA GLU A 131 -14.75 -29.88 7.66
C GLU A 131 -14.73 -29.15 6.31
N VAL A 132 -14.54 -29.92 5.25
CA VAL A 132 -14.36 -29.45 3.87
C VAL A 132 -15.70 -28.90 3.39
N GLU A 133 -16.03 -27.69 3.79
CA GLU A 133 -17.17 -26.97 3.26
C GLU A 133 -16.67 -26.17 2.07
N GLN A 134 -17.14 -26.55 0.88
CA GLN A 134 -17.00 -25.74 -0.33
C GLN A 134 -17.46 -24.33 0.03
N ALA A 135 -16.51 -23.39 0.10
CA ALA A 135 -16.77 -21.98 0.30
C ALA A 135 -17.53 -21.42 -0.92
N SER A 136 -18.83 -21.74 -0.99
CA SER A 136 -19.84 -20.84 -1.52
C SER A 136 -19.59 -19.52 -0.81
N LEU A 137 -19.28 -18.48 -1.59
CA LEU A 137 -19.17 -17.13 -1.04
C LEU A 137 -20.51 -16.83 -0.37
N GLY A 138 -20.48 -16.81 0.97
CA GLY A 138 -21.64 -16.49 1.78
C GLY A 138 -22.17 -15.14 1.34
N ASN A 139 -23.50 -15.05 1.29
CA ASN A 139 -24.19 -13.79 1.08
C ASN A 139 -23.71 -12.80 2.17
N PRO A 140 -23.32 -11.56 1.86
CA PRO A 140 -22.87 -10.56 2.85
C PRO A 140 -23.92 -10.17 3.91
N ALA A 141 -25.13 -10.71 3.84
CA ALA A 141 -26.12 -10.65 4.93
C ALA A 141 -25.89 -11.70 6.03
N ASP A 142 -24.88 -12.58 5.88
CA ASP A 142 -24.56 -13.60 6.87
C ASP A 142 -23.60 -13.01 7.93
N PRO A 143 -24.03 -12.84 9.19
CA PRO A 143 -23.27 -12.16 10.24
C PRO A 143 -21.98 -12.89 10.69
N GLU A 144 -21.62 -14.03 10.08
CA GLU A 144 -20.51 -14.88 10.51
C GLU A 144 -19.22 -14.74 9.68
N THR A 145 -19.20 -14.02 8.55
CA THR A 145 -17.95 -13.82 7.80
C THR A 145 -17.08 -12.75 8.47
N VAL A 146 -16.11 -13.19 9.27
CA VAL A 146 -15.08 -12.32 9.86
C VAL A 146 -14.15 -11.82 8.75
N ILE A 147 -14.15 -10.49 8.51
CA ILE A 147 -13.17 -9.83 7.65
C ILE A 147 -11.89 -9.62 8.48
N TRP A 148 -10.80 -10.25 8.08
CA TRP A 148 -9.55 -10.28 8.86
C TRP A 148 -8.67 -9.04 8.67
N GLY A 149 -8.97 -8.22 7.67
CA GLY A 149 -8.23 -6.98 7.44
C GLY A 149 -8.52 -6.33 6.08
N GLY A 150 -7.88 -5.18 5.91
CA GLY A 150 -7.93 -4.34 4.72
C GLY A 150 -8.68 -3.03 4.95
N ILE A 151 -8.97 -2.30 3.87
CA ILE A 151 -9.55 -0.95 3.93
C ILE A 151 -11.05 -1.09 3.66
N ASP A 152 -11.86 -1.03 4.72
CA ASP A 152 -13.32 -1.03 4.60
C ASP A 152 -13.86 0.39 4.84
N ARG A 153 -14.23 1.07 3.76
CA ARG A 153 -14.70 2.48 3.78
C ARG A 153 -16.06 2.64 3.11
N ALA A 154 -16.57 1.59 2.48
CA ALA A 154 -17.77 1.69 1.68
C ALA A 154 -18.98 1.39 2.54
N GLU A 155 -19.72 2.42 2.95
CA GLU A 155 -21.05 2.28 3.55
C GLU A 155 -22.09 1.75 2.53
N GLY A 156 -21.88 0.54 2.02
CA GLY A 156 -22.80 -0.19 1.14
C GLY A 156 -22.98 0.34 -0.28
N MET A 157 -22.26 1.40 -0.70
CA MET A 157 -22.38 2.02 -2.03
C MET A 157 -21.25 1.67 -3.01
N ALA A 158 -20.30 0.81 -2.62
CA ALA A 158 -19.22 0.40 -3.52
C ALA A 158 -19.64 -0.71 -4.48
N PHE A 159 -19.06 -0.70 -5.68
CA PHE A 159 -19.24 -1.77 -6.66
C PHE A 159 -18.47 -3.02 -6.19
N PRO A 160 -19.15 -4.15 -5.89
CA PRO A 160 -18.49 -5.32 -5.32
C PRO A 160 -17.85 -6.20 -6.41
N VAL A 161 -16.61 -6.61 -6.18
CA VAL A 161 -15.92 -7.63 -6.99
C VAL A 161 -15.26 -8.65 -6.07
N GLU A 162 -15.44 -9.92 -6.37
CA GLU A 162 -14.79 -11.01 -5.63
C GLU A 162 -13.52 -11.43 -6.33
N VAL A 163 -12.41 -11.42 -5.59
CA VAL A 163 -11.07 -11.74 -6.08
C VAL A 163 -10.64 -13.06 -5.46
N THR A 164 -10.40 -14.05 -6.31
CA THR A 164 -9.80 -15.33 -5.90
C THR A 164 -8.36 -15.41 -6.38
N ALA A 165 -7.43 -15.52 -5.43
CA ALA A 165 -6.03 -15.79 -5.70
C ALA A 165 -5.75 -17.30 -5.66
N MET A 166 -4.96 -17.78 -6.61
CA MET A 166 -4.46 -19.14 -6.67
C MET A 166 -3.14 -19.19 -7.44
N GLN A 167 -2.36 -20.25 -7.32
CA GLN A 167 -1.18 -20.50 -8.14
C GLN A 167 -1.60 -20.71 -9.62
N PHE A 168 -1.29 -19.83 -10.57
CA PHE A 168 -0.64 -18.52 -10.48
C PHE A 168 -1.49 -17.47 -11.22
N ALA A 169 -2.71 -17.25 -10.74
CA ALA A 169 -3.70 -16.37 -11.34
C ALA A 169 -4.52 -15.63 -10.28
N PHE A 170 -4.93 -14.41 -10.64
CA PHE A 170 -6.03 -13.71 -9.98
C PHE A 170 -7.27 -13.87 -10.85
N ILE A 171 -8.38 -14.26 -10.23
CA ILE A 171 -9.65 -14.51 -10.89
C ILE A 171 -10.69 -13.56 -10.30
N PHE A 172 -11.41 -12.86 -11.17
CA PHE A 172 -12.35 -11.80 -10.78
C PHE A 172 -13.77 -12.22 -11.10
N HIS A 173 -14.60 -12.33 -10.06
CA HIS A 173 -16.01 -12.66 -10.17
C HIS A 173 -16.87 -11.42 -9.90
N TYR A 174 -17.82 -11.16 -10.79
CA TYR A 174 -18.78 -10.05 -10.71
C TYR A 174 -20.12 -10.61 -10.22
N PRO A 175 -20.41 -10.54 -8.90
CA PRO A 175 -21.51 -11.32 -8.30
C PRO A 175 -22.90 -10.91 -8.82
N GLN A 176 -23.08 -9.65 -9.19
CA GLN A 176 -24.38 -9.17 -9.70
C GLN A 176 -24.71 -9.71 -11.10
N GLN A 177 -23.70 -9.82 -11.97
CA GLN A 177 -23.86 -10.31 -13.34
C GLN A 177 -23.52 -11.81 -13.47
N ASN A 178 -22.99 -12.42 -12.42
CA ASN A 178 -22.65 -13.82 -12.30
C ASN A 178 -21.73 -14.32 -13.43
N PHE A 179 -20.61 -13.63 -13.64
CA PHE A 179 -19.55 -14.10 -14.54
C PHE A 179 -18.16 -13.85 -13.95
N THR A 180 -17.17 -14.54 -14.53
CA THR A 180 -15.79 -14.54 -14.04
C THR A 180 -14.83 -14.23 -15.18
N THR A 181 -13.76 -13.50 -14.87
CA THR A 181 -12.77 -13.04 -15.84
C THR A 181 -11.34 -13.14 -15.29
N GLY A 182 -10.35 -13.09 -16.18
CA GLY A 182 -8.92 -13.05 -15.84
C GLY A 182 -8.35 -11.63 -15.72
N GLU A 183 -9.16 -10.60 -15.99
CA GLU A 183 -8.79 -9.18 -15.90
C GLU A 183 -9.84 -8.43 -15.07
N LEU A 184 -9.40 -7.50 -14.25
CA LEU A 184 -10.27 -6.67 -13.42
C LEU A 184 -10.70 -5.44 -14.20
N HIS A 185 -11.98 -5.24 -14.44
CA HIS A 185 -12.54 -4.05 -15.07
C HIS A 185 -13.24 -3.22 -14.02
N LEU A 186 -12.94 -1.92 -13.97
CA LEU A 186 -13.46 -1.00 -12.97
C LEU A 186 -14.02 0.29 -13.62
N PRO A 187 -15.13 0.83 -13.08
CA PRO A 187 -15.63 2.14 -13.47
C PRO A 187 -14.77 3.27 -12.89
N LEU A 188 -14.42 4.25 -13.73
CA LEU A 188 -13.72 5.46 -13.31
C LEU A 188 -14.54 6.28 -12.32
N GLY A 189 -13.91 6.69 -11.21
CA GLY A 189 -14.45 7.64 -10.25
C GLY A 189 -15.55 7.08 -9.34
N GLN A 190 -15.79 5.77 -9.37
CA GLN A 190 -16.76 5.10 -8.52
C GLN A 190 -16.04 4.27 -7.45
N PRO A 191 -16.52 4.27 -6.19
CA PRO A 191 -16.00 3.39 -5.15
C PRO A 191 -16.18 1.92 -5.52
N VAL A 192 -15.12 1.13 -5.33
CA VAL A 192 -15.07 -0.31 -5.59
C VAL A 192 -14.68 -1.02 -4.29
N GLU A 193 -15.28 -2.17 -4.04
CA GLU A 193 -14.95 -3.06 -2.93
C GLU A 193 -14.46 -4.40 -3.50
N LEU A 194 -13.21 -4.73 -3.25
CA LEU A 194 -12.65 -6.04 -3.59
C LEU A 194 -12.72 -6.96 -2.37
N ARG A 195 -13.32 -8.13 -2.54
CA ARG A 195 -13.35 -9.19 -1.53
C ARG A 195 -12.33 -10.25 -1.89
N LEU A 196 -11.23 -10.32 -1.17
CA LEU A 196 -10.09 -11.17 -1.53
C LEU A 196 -10.08 -12.45 -0.72
N LYS A 197 -9.95 -13.59 -1.41
CA LYS A 197 -9.69 -14.90 -0.81
C LYS A 197 -8.62 -15.66 -1.58
N SER A 198 -7.93 -16.56 -0.89
CA SER A 198 -6.99 -17.50 -1.52
C SER A 198 -7.52 -18.93 -1.42
N ASN A 199 -7.32 -19.70 -2.49
CA ASN A 199 -7.70 -21.11 -2.56
C ASN A 199 -6.56 -22.08 -2.18
N ASP A 200 -5.32 -21.59 -2.03
CA ASP A 200 -4.16 -22.47 -1.84
C ASP A 200 -3.14 -21.93 -0.81
N VAL A 201 -2.28 -20.99 -1.21
CA VAL A 201 -1.20 -20.41 -0.41
C VAL A 201 -1.40 -18.91 -0.23
N ILE A 202 -0.53 -18.25 0.53
CA ILE A 202 -0.59 -16.80 0.67
C ILE A 202 -0.16 -16.16 -0.66
N HIS A 203 -0.94 -15.16 -1.09
CA HIS A 203 -0.60 -14.26 -2.20
C HIS A 203 -0.67 -12.82 -1.70
N ALA A 204 -0.30 -11.84 -2.53
CA ALA A 204 -0.62 -10.44 -2.27
C ALA A 204 -1.08 -9.76 -3.55
N PHE A 205 -2.27 -9.18 -3.50
CA PHE A 205 -2.81 -8.35 -4.57
C PHE A 205 -2.14 -6.98 -4.51
N TRP A 206 -1.39 -6.60 -5.54
CA TRP A 206 -0.70 -5.32 -5.60
C TRP A 206 -0.92 -4.63 -6.94
N VAL A 207 -1.37 -3.36 -6.88
CA VAL A 207 -1.44 -2.45 -8.02
C VAL A 207 -0.57 -1.23 -7.70
N PRO A 208 0.64 -1.11 -8.28
CA PRO A 208 1.58 -0.06 -7.94
C PRO A 208 0.99 1.35 -8.06
N GLU A 209 0.31 1.66 -9.16
CA GLU A 209 -0.31 2.95 -9.48
C GLU A 209 -1.42 3.36 -8.50
N PHE A 210 -2.02 2.38 -7.82
CA PHE A 210 -3.05 2.62 -6.81
C PHE A 210 -2.45 2.76 -5.40
N ARG A 211 -1.14 2.51 -5.23
CA ARG A 211 -0.44 2.44 -3.93
C ARG A 211 -1.07 1.44 -2.98
N LEU A 212 -1.62 0.38 -3.56
CA LEU A 212 -2.52 -0.50 -2.87
C LEU A 212 -1.98 -1.92 -2.92
N LYS A 213 -1.70 -2.50 -1.75
CA LYS A 213 -1.26 -3.87 -1.56
C LYS A 213 -2.06 -4.51 -0.43
N GLN A 214 -2.60 -5.70 -0.65
CA GLN A 214 -3.26 -6.49 0.37
C GLN A 214 -2.86 -7.96 0.25
N ASP A 215 -2.41 -8.53 1.36
CA ASP A 215 -2.12 -9.96 1.45
C ASP A 215 -3.45 -10.74 1.42
N VAL A 216 -3.46 -11.83 0.67
CA VAL A 216 -4.61 -12.71 0.43
C VAL A 216 -4.28 -14.07 1.02
N ILE A 217 -4.79 -14.33 2.23
CA ILE A 217 -4.40 -15.47 3.05
C ILE A 217 -5.50 -16.54 3.01
N PRO A 218 -5.16 -17.84 2.79
CA PRO A 218 -6.15 -18.91 2.81
C PRO A 218 -6.92 -18.96 4.13
N GLY A 219 -8.25 -19.02 4.06
CA GLY A 219 -9.12 -19.04 5.22
C GLY A 219 -9.28 -17.70 5.96
N GLN A 220 -8.64 -16.62 5.49
CA GLN A 220 -8.74 -15.27 6.07
C GLN A 220 -9.18 -14.29 4.98
N PRO A 221 -10.49 -14.17 4.70
CA PRO A 221 -10.98 -13.21 3.72
C PRO A 221 -10.65 -11.78 4.16
N THR A 222 -10.24 -10.96 3.21
CA THR A 222 -9.90 -9.55 3.42
C THR A 222 -10.68 -8.68 2.44
N VAL A 223 -10.89 -7.41 2.81
CA VAL A 223 -11.66 -6.46 2.00
C VAL A 223 -10.82 -5.24 1.67
N LEU A 224 -10.94 -4.74 0.46
CA LEU A 224 -10.17 -3.62 0.00
C LEU A 224 -11.05 -2.66 -0.78
N SER A 225 -11.24 -1.47 -0.22
CA SER A 225 -12.06 -0.40 -0.79
C SER A 225 -11.17 0.71 -1.33
N PHE A 226 -11.44 1.15 -2.55
CA PHE A 226 -10.76 2.30 -3.16
C PHE A 226 -11.60 2.87 -4.30
N THR A 227 -11.20 4.05 -4.79
CA THR A 227 -11.75 4.67 -5.99
C THR A 227 -10.62 4.90 -6.99
N ALA A 228 -10.74 4.31 -8.18
CA ALA A 228 -9.82 4.57 -9.28
C ALA A 228 -10.18 5.90 -9.95
N ASN A 229 -9.23 6.83 -10.05
CA ASN A 229 -9.49 8.20 -10.53
C ASN A 229 -8.80 8.53 -11.86
N ARG A 230 -8.15 7.54 -12.48
CA ARG A 230 -7.47 7.70 -13.77
C ARG A 230 -7.69 6.49 -14.67
N GLN A 231 -8.24 6.73 -15.86
CA GLN A 231 -8.40 5.69 -16.89
C GLN A 231 -7.05 5.14 -17.34
N GLY A 232 -7.03 3.84 -17.67
CA GLY A 232 -5.86 3.15 -18.20
C GLY A 232 -5.79 1.70 -17.76
N ASP A 233 -4.75 1.03 -18.26
CA ASP A 233 -4.48 -0.38 -18.00
C ASP A 233 -3.27 -0.48 -17.07
N TYR A 234 -3.47 -1.05 -15.88
CA TYR A 234 -2.42 -1.18 -14.87
C TYR A 234 -2.14 -2.64 -14.56
N ASP A 235 -0.90 -2.95 -14.17
CA ASP A 235 -0.51 -4.30 -13.80
C ASP A 235 -1.02 -4.63 -12.39
N ILE A 236 -1.65 -5.80 -12.26
CA ILE A 236 -1.83 -6.48 -10.99
C ILE A 236 -0.69 -7.48 -10.84
N ILE A 237 0.06 -7.38 -9.75
CA ILE A 237 1.27 -8.18 -9.50
C ILE A 237 1.09 -8.96 -8.21
N CYS A 238 1.43 -10.25 -8.20
CA CYS A 238 1.57 -10.96 -6.94
C CYS A 238 2.79 -10.46 -6.17
N ALA A 239 2.59 -9.95 -4.96
CA ALA A 239 3.63 -9.33 -4.14
C ALA A 239 3.98 -10.12 -2.85
N GLU A 240 3.61 -11.39 -2.79
CA GLU A 240 3.95 -12.33 -1.71
C GLU A 240 4.36 -13.67 -2.32
N LEU A 241 5.47 -14.26 -1.84
CA LEU A 241 6.07 -15.43 -2.46
C LEU A 241 5.12 -16.64 -2.43
N CYS A 242 4.49 -16.92 -3.58
CA CYS A 242 3.44 -17.93 -3.68
C CYS A 242 3.85 -19.20 -4.45
N GLY A 243 5.14 -19.40 -4.76
CA GLY A 243 5.64 -20.63 -5.40
C GLY A 243 6.55 -20.38 -6.62
N PRO A 244 6.90 -21.45 -7.37
CA PRO A 244 7.92 -21.38 -8.43
C PRO A 244 7.65 -20.40 -9.58
N TYR A 245 6.38 -20.11 -9.88
CA TYR A 245 5.98 -19.17 -10.93
C TYR A 245 5.48 -17.83 -10.36
N HIS A 246 5.82 -17.52 -9.10
CA HIS A 246 5.42 -16.26 -8.43
C HIS A 246 5.71 -15.02 -9.27
N GLY A 247 6.92 -14.91 -9.85
CA GLY A 247 7.28 -13.75 -10.68
C GLY A 247 6.48 -13.60 -11.98
N GLY A 248 5.80 -14.66 -12.43
CA GLY A 248 4.92 -14.66 -13.60
C GLY A 248 3.43 -14.47 -13.26
N MET A 249 3.06 -14.46 -11.99
CA MET A 249 1.69 -14.27 -11.53
C MET A 249 1.27 -12.81 -11.67
N ARG A 250 0.69 -12.47 -12.82
CA ARG A 250 0.25 -11.10 -13.17
C ARG A 250 -1.14 -11.14 -13.80
N SER A 251 -1.86 -10.04 -13.65
CA SER A 251 -3.13 -9.76 -14.33
C SER A 251 -3.19 -8.27 -14.66
N LYS A 252 -4.30 -7.80 -15.23
CA LYS A 252 -4.55 -6.40 -15.56
C LYS A 252 -5.75 -5.88 -14.78
N VAL A 253 -5.66 -4.63 -14.36
CA VAL A 253 -6.83 -3.81 -14.03
C VAL A 253 -7.03 -2.77 -15.12
N VAL A 254 -8.23 -2.72 -15.69
CA VAL A 254 -8.66 -1.84 -16.77
C VAL A 254 -9.67 -0.85 -16.18
N VAL A 255 -9.29 0.43 -16.14
CA VAL A 255 -10.16 1.50 -15.62
C VAL A 255 -10.80 2.25 -16.78
N GLU A 256 -12.11 2.17 -16.88
CA GLU A 256 -12.89 2.65 -18.03
C GLU A 256 -13.89 3.74 -17.63
N ASP A 257 -14.33 4.57 -18.58
CA ASP A 257 -15.52 5.41 -18.33
C ASP A 257 -16.77 4.53 -18.10
N SER A 258 -17.77 5.11 -17.45
CA SER A 258 -19.02 4.40 -17.10
C SER A 258 -19.68 3.74 -18.30
N ARG A 259 -19.67 4.37 -19.49
CA ARG A 259 -20.31 3.83 -20.69
C ARG A 259 -19.57 2.58 -21.19
N ASN A 260 -18.25 2.65 -21.35
CA ASN A 260 -17.47 1.50 -21.83
C ASN A 260 -17.51 0.35 -20.82
N PHE A 261 -17.47 0.66 -19.52
CA PHE A 261 -17.60 -0.33 -18.46
C PHE A 261 -18.98 -1.03 -18.48
N GLU A 262 -20.07 -0.27 -18.62
CA GLU A 262 -21.42 -0.82 -18.76
C GLU A 262 -21.57 -1.67 -20.03
N GLU A 263 -21.03 -1.22 -21.17
CA GLU A 263 -21.00 -2.01 -22.40
C GLU A 263 -20.21 -3.31 -22.22
N TRP A 264 -19.08 -3.26 -21.50
CA TRP A 264 -18.28 -4.45 -21.18
C TRP A 264 -19.05 -5.41 -20.26
N LEU A 265 -19.73 -4.92 -19.22
CA LEU A 265 -20.58 -5.73 -18.35
C LEU A 265 -21.68 -6.44 -19.14
N ILE A 266 -22.40 -5.71 -19.99
CA ILE A 266 -23.50 -6.27 -20.80
C ILE A 266 -22.98 -7.37 -21.74
N ARG A 267 -21.83 -7.15 -22.40
CA ARG A 267 -21.25 -8.13 -23.32
C ARG A 267 -20.85 -9.44 -22.64
N ASN A 268 -20.41 -9.39 -21.39
CA ASN A 268 -19.94 -10.55 -20.64
C ASN A 268 -21.01 -11.20 -19.75
N THR A 269 -22.15 -10.52 -19.54
CA THR A 269 -23.27 -11.07 -18.78
C THR A 269 -23.91 -12.23 -19.57
N PRO A 270 -23.99 -13.44 -18.99
CA PRO A 270 -24.61 -14.57 -19.66
C PRO A 270 -26.09 -14.26 -19.98
N THR A 271 -26.51 -14.45 -21.23
CA THR A 271 -27.93 -14.32 -21.59
C THR A 271 -28.70 -15.43 -20.89
N THR A 272 -29.64 -15.07 -20.00
CA THR A 272 -30.53 -16.04 -19.38
C THR A 272 -31.37 -16.70 -20.47
N VAL A 273 -31.09 -17.97 -20.78
CA VAL A 273 -31.99 -18.76 -21.62
C VAL A 273 -33.23 -19.02 -20.77
N ALA A 274 -34.32 -18.31 -21.07
CA ALA A 274 -35.60 -18.59 -20.46
C ALA A 274 -35.92 -20.07 -20.72
N THR A 275 -36.01 -20.86 -19.65
CA THR A 275 -36.43 -22.26 -19.70
C THR A 275 -37.80 -22.29 -20.38
N ALA A 276 -37.88 -22.92 -21.56
CA ALA A 276 -39.15 -23.09 -22.25
C ALA A 276 -40.13 -23.80 -21.30
N PRO A 277 -41.40 -23.36 -21.21
CA PRO A 277 -42.37 -24.01 -20.34
C PRO A 277 -42.50 -25.47 -20.75
N ASP A 278 -42.35 -26.35 -19.75
CA ASP A 278 -42.47 -27.79 -19.88
C ASP A 278 -43.87 -28.14 -20.42
N SER A 279 -43.92 -28.62 -21.66
CA SER A 279 -45.16 -29.00 -22.35
C SER A 279 -45.70 -30.37 -21.90
N SER A 280 -45.24 -30.93 -20.79
CA SER A 280 -45.64 -32.26 -20.32
C SER A 280 -46.83 -32.29 -19.34
N GLN A 281 -47.45 -31.16 -19.02
CA GLN A 281 -48.70 -31.11 -18.24
C GLN A 281 -49.95 -30.85 -19.10
N THR A 282 -50.18 -31.70 -20.10
CA THR A 282 -51.54 -31.93 -20.63
C THR A 282 -51.67 -33.38 -21.08
N ALA A 283 -52.14 -34.24 -20.19
CA ALA A 283 -52.84 -35.49 -20.51
C ALA A 283 -53.70 -35.91 -19.32
#